data_AF-A0A2S7KEJ8-F1
#
_entry.id   AF-A0A2S7KEJ8-F1
#
_cell.length_a   1.000
_cell.length_b   1.000
_cell.length_c   1.000
_cell.angle_alpha   90.00
_cell.angle_beta   90.00
_cell.angle_gamma   90.00
#
_symmetry.space_group_name_H-M   'P 1'
#
loop_
_entity.id
_entity.type
_entity.pdbx_description
1 polymer ?
#
loop_
_entity_poly.entity_id
_entity_poly.type
_entity_poly.pdbx_seq_one_letter_code
_entity_poly.pdbx_strand_id
1 'polypeptide(L)'
;MGLGLALIRQIYFLIKEKFTDKSRLINIGLLTIVLTLTFLKPFGLIDFDKLEGDNVLVAQREGSANCMATLKLKDDFTFSERSVCFGVTEIKGEFHIQNDTIYFDNVSFGRDENEFYKFGIIEQSKFNKDGKHFELTRYKSLTDTIGHKLWITKNELNKLKDKKPNR
;
A
#
# COMPACT_ATOMS: atom_id res chain seq x y z
N MET A 1 0.89 7.17 21.13
CA MET A 1 1.28 7.83 22.40
C MET A 1 0.63 7.22 23.65
N GLY A 2 -0.68 6.91 23.64
CA GLY A 2 -1.38 6.39 24.84
C GLY A 2 -0.78 5.11 25.45
N LEU A 3 -0.39 4.13 24.63
CA LEU A 3 0.21 2.88 25.11
C LEU A 3 1.59 3.07 25.76
N GLY A 4 2.41 4.00 25.24
CA GLY A 4 3.71 4.31 25.84
C GLY A 4 3.58 4.97 27.22
N LEU A 5 2.63 5.90 27.38
CA LEU A 5 2.32 6.51 28.68
C LEU A 5 1.77 5.48 29.67
N ALA A 6 0.94 4.55 29.20
CA ALA A 6 0.45 3.44 30.02
C ALA A 6 1.60 2.54 30.50
N LEU A 7 2.57 2.23 29.63
CA LEU A 7 3.75 1.43 29.99
C LEU A 7 4.60 2.12 31.08
N ILE A 8 4.91 3.42 30.91
CA ILE A 8 5.66 4.20 31.90
C ILE A 8 4.95 4.21 33.25
N ARG A 9 3.62 4.40 33.26
CA ARG A 9 2.81 4.38 34.48
C ARG A 9 2.84 3.00 35.15
N GLN A 10 2.74 1.92 34.38
CA GLN A 10 2.78 0.56 34.93
C GLN A 10 4.15 0.22 35.52
N ILE A 11 5.24 0.63 34.88
CA ILE A 11 6.62 0.47 35.40
C ILE A 11 6.79 1.23 36.72
N TYR A 12 6.30 2.47 36.81
CA TYR A 12 6.35 3.26 38.04
C TYR A 12 5.68 2.53 39.22
N PHE A 13 4.47 2.00 39.01
CA PHE A 13 3.77 1.23 40.05
C PHE A 13 4.46 -0.10 40.37
N LEU A 14 5.04 -0.76 39.37
CA LEU A 14 5.76 -2.03 39.57
C LEU A 14 6.96 -1.86 40.53
N ILE A 15 7.72 -0.77 40.36
CA ILE A 15 8.84 -0.42 41.23
C ILE A 15 8.34 -0.11 42.66
N LYS A 16 7.24 0.64 42.77
CA LYS A 16 6.63 0.97 44.07
C LYS A 16 6.10 -0.26 44.82
N GLU A 17 5.54 -1.23 44.08
CA GLU A 17 4.95 -2.47 44.62
C GLU A 17 5.99 -3.60 44.78
N LYS A 18 7.28 -3.33 44.56
CA LYS A 18 8.39 -4.30 44.69
C LYS A 18 8.13 -5.62 43.96
N PHE A 19 7.54 -5.57 42.76
CA PHE A 19 7.26 -6.76 41.93
C PHE A 19 6.33 -7.81 42.57
N THR A 20 5.53 -7.42 43.56
CA THR A 20 4.67 -8.37 44.30
C THR A 20 3.47 -8.84 43.46
N ASP A 21 2.96 -7.98 42.58
CA ASP A 21 1.80 -8.28 41.72
C ASP A 21 2.22 -8.96 40.40
N LYS A 22 1.97 -10.27 40.33
CA LYS A 22 2.25 -11.10 39.14
C LYS A 22 1.40 -10.70 37.92
N SER A 23 0.18 -10.21 38.12
CA SER A 23 -0.71 -9.76 37.03
C SER A 23 -0.15 -8.51 36.35
N ARG A 24 0.39 -7.58 37.14
CA ARG A 24 1.02 -6.36 36.62
C ARG A 24 2.30 -6.66 35.83
N LEU A 25 3.09 -7.65 36.26
CA LEU A 25 4.25 -8.15 35.51
C LEU A 25 3.87 -8.72 34.14
N ILE A 26 2.81 -9.54 34.07
CA ILE A 26 2.31 -10.10 32.81
C ILE A 26 1.82 -8.99 31.87
N ASN A 27 1.07 -8.02 32.41
CA ASN A 27 0.58 -6.87 31.64
C ASN A 27 1.73 -6.05 31.06
N ILE A 28 2.76 -5.73 31.86
CA ILE A 28 3.94 -5.01 31.39
C ILE A 28 4.68 -5.81 30.31
N GLY A 29 4.84 -7.12 30.50
CA GLY A 29 5.45 -8.01 29.52
C GLY A 29 4.70 -7.99 28.18
N LEU A 30 3.38 -8.21 28.21
CA LEU A 30 2.52 -8.16 27.02
C LEU A 30 2.57 -6.78 26.33
N LEU A 31 2.47 -5.70 27.10
CA LEU A 31 2.43 -4.34 26.57
C LEU A 31 3.79 -3.95 25.97
N THR A 32 4.89 -4.41 26.55
CA THR A 32 6.24 -4.30 25.98
C THR A 32 6.34 -5.06 24.66
N ILE A 33 5.93 -6.34 24.63
CA ILE A 33 5.96 -7.16 23.41
C ILE A 33 5.15 -6.52 22.28
N VAL A 34 3.93 -6.06 22.57
CA VAL A 34 3.07 -5.40 21.58
C VAL A 34 3.73 -4.13 21.05
N LEU A 35 4.29 -3.28 21.91
CA LEU A 35 5.00 -2.07 21.49
C LEU A 35 6.24 -2.39 20.65
N THR A 36 7.03 -3.39 21.03
CA THR A 36 8.20 -3.83 20.27
C THR A 36 7.81 -4.38 18.90
N LEU A 37 6.79 -5.23 18.83
CA LEU A 37 6.28 -5.77 17.56
C LEU A 37 5.72 -4.65 16.66
N THR A 38 5.00 -3.70 17.24
CA THR A 38 4.46 -2.55 16.50
C THR A 38 5.60 -1.66 15.97
N PHE A 39 6.68 -1.51 16.72
CA PHE A 39 7.83 -0.70 16.30
C PHE A 39 8.67 -1.40 15.22
N LEU A 40 8.97 -2.70 15.39
CA LEU A 40 9.81 -3.45 14.46
C LEU A 40 9.08 -3.85 13.18
N LYS A 41 7.78 -4.15 13.29
CA LYS A 41 6.93 -4.68 12.21
C LYS A 41 5.56 -4.01 12.23
N PRO A 42 5.49 -2.68 12.01
CA PRO A 42 4.22 -1.94 12.02
C PRO A 42 3.23 -2.44 10.96
N PHE A 43 3.73 -3.05 9.88
CA PHE A 43 2.93 -3.59 8.78
C PHE A 43 2.56 -5.08 8.95
N GLY A 44 2.81 -5.65 10.12
CA GLY A 44 2.55 -7.06 10.41
C GLY A 44 3.75 -7.97 10.15
N LEU A 45 3.61 -9.22 10.59
CA LEU A 45 4.64 -10.26 10.45
C LEU A 45 4.57 -11.00 9.11
N ILE A 46 3.39 -11.01 8.48
CA ILE A 46 3.09 -11.77 7.27
C ILE A 46 3.05 -10.81 6.08
N ASP A 47 3.83 -11.13 5.05
CA ASP A 47 3.86 -10.41 3.79
C ASP A 47 2.90 -11.09 2.81
N PHE A 48 1.62 -10.73 2.88
CA PHE A 48 0.59 -11.29 2.00
C PHE A 48 0.84 -10.96 0.51
N ASP A 49 1.60 -9.90 0.22
CA ASP A 49 1.93 -9.50 -1.15
C ASP A 49 2.74 -10.58 -1.87
N LYS A 50 3.61 -11.30 -1.15
CA LYS A 50 4.42 -12.40 -1.69
C LYS A 50 3.62 -13.64 -2.08
N LEU A 51 2.39 -13.77 -1.58
CA LEU A 51 1.55 -14.94 -1.84
C LEU A 51 0.64 -14.74 -3.07
N GLU A 52 0.49 -13.51 -3.53
CA GLU A 52 -0.49 -13.08 -4.54
C GLU A 52 0.11 -12.94 -5.96
N GLY A 53 1.30 -13.49 -6.22
CA GLY A 53 1.94 -13.44 -7.55
C GLY A 53 2.99 -12.34 -7.72
N ASP A 54 3.65 -12.32 -8.88
CA ASP A 54 4.78 -11.43 -9.15
C ASP A 54 4.30 -10.05 -9.64
N ASN A 55 4.85 -8.99 -9.06
CA ASN A 55 4.56 -7.62 -9.48
C ASN A 55 5.15 -7.34 -10.88
N VAL A 56 4.30 -7.17 -11.91
CA VAL A 56 4.73 -6.83 -13.28
C VAL A 56 4.85 -5.32 -13.49
N LEU A 57 4.11 -4.51 -12.74
CA LEU A 57 4.27 -3.06 -12.76
C LEU A 57 4.10 -2.52 -11.34
N VAL A 58 4.99 -1.61 -10.96
CA VAL A 58 4.89 -0.88 -9.69
C VAL A 58 4.99 0.61 -9.99
N ALA A 59 4.00 1.36 -9.53
CA ALA A 59 3.97 2.80 -9.66
C ALA A 59 3.63 3.43 -8.30
N GLN A 60 4.29 4.55 -7.97
CA GLN A 60 4.13 5.20 -6.69
C GLN A 60 4.05 6.71 -6.81
N ARG A 61 3.42 7.35 -5.84
CA ARG A 61 3.40 8.81 -5.70
C ARG A 61 3.43 9.17 -4.23
N GLU A 62 4.32 10.11 -3.90
CA GLU A 62 4.30 10.81 -2.63
C GLU A 62 3.48 12.08 -2.76
N GLY A 63 2.47 12.22 -1.91
CA GLY A 63 1.60 13.38 -1.78
C GLY A 63 2.02 14.30 -0.64
N SER A 64 1.16 15.27 -0.34
CA SER A 64 1.35 16.17 0.80
C SER A 64 1.35 15.41 2.12
N ALA A 65 2.10 15.91 3.11
CA ALA A 65 2.24 15.28 4.44
C ALA A 65 2.82 13.86 4.43
N ASN A 66 3.66 13.51 3.45
CA ASN A 66 4.31 12.19 3.32
C ASN A 66 3.30 11.03 3.15
N CYS A 67 2.14 11.35 2.56
CA CYS A 67 1.18 10.36 2.11
C CYS A 67 1.74 9.58 0.92
N MET A 68 1.84 8.25 1.02
CA MET A 68 2.37 7.41 -0.05
C MET A 68 1.23 6.59 -0.68
N ALA A 69 1.04 6.73 -1.99
CA ALA A 69 0.21 5.85 -2.79
C ALA A 69 1.11 4.91 -3.61
N THR A 70 0.82 3.61 -3.59
CA THR A 70 1.54 2.58 -4.35
C THR A 70 0.55 1.68 -5.06
N LEU A 71 0.59 1.70 -6.39
CA LEU A 71 -0.14 0.80 -7.27
C LEU A 71 0.78 -0.34 -7.71
N LYS A 72 0.28 -1.56 -7.64
CA LYS A 72 0.94 -2.77 -8.11
C LYS A 72 0.01 -3.52 -9.06
N LEU A 73 0.53 -3.87 -10.23
CA LEU A 73 -0.12 -4.80 -11.16
C LEU A 73 0.63 -6.13 -11.05
N LYS A 74 -0.12 -7.23 -10.98
CA LYS A 74 0.42 -8.58 -10.81
C LYS A 74 0.31 -9.40 -12.09
N ASP A 75 1.08 -10.48 -12.14
CA ASP A 75 1.20 -11.33 -13.33
C ASP A 75 -0.01 -12.25 -13.57
N ASP A 76 -0.94 -12.27 -12.61
CA ASP A 76 -2.23 -12.97 -12.63
C ASP A 76 -3.40 -12.07 -13.07
N PHE A 77 -3.12 -10.86 -13.57
CA PHE A 77 -4.09 -9.85 -13.98
C PHE A 77 -4.89 -9.20 -12.83
N THR A 78 -4.41 -9.32 -11.59
CA THR A 78 -4.93 -8.57 -10.45
C THR A 78 -4.11 -7.32 -10.15
N PHE A 79 -4.73 -6.33 -9.49
CA PHE A 79 -4.02 -5.16 -9.00
C PHE A 79 -4.32 -4.88 -7.53
N SER A 80 -3.40 -4.16 -6.89
CA SER A 80 -3.62 -3.54 -5.60
C SER A 80 -3.09 -2.11 -5.58
N GLU A 81 -3.91 -1.17 -5.10
CA GLU A 81 -3.49 0.17 -4.74
C GLU A 81 -3.53 0.31 -3.22
N ARG A 82 -2.39 0.64 -2.64
CA ARG A 82 -2.26 0.91 -1.22
C ARG A 82 -1.94 2.38 -0.98
N SER A 83 -2.74 3.03 -0.15
CA SER A 83 -2.50 4.41 0.30
C SER A 83 -2.16 4.43 1.79
N VAL A 84 -1.09 5.11 2.15
CA VAL A 84 -0.59 5.25 3.54
C VAL A 84 -0.49 6.73 3.89
N CYS A 85 -1.39 7.18 4.76
CA CYS A 85 -1.44 8.53 5.32
C CYS A 85 -1.65 8.44 6.85
N PHE A 86 -2.76 9.01 7.36
CA PHE A 86 -3.23 8.84 8.74
C PHE A 86 -3.91 7.48 8.99
N GLY A 87 -4.00 6.66 7.95
CA GLY A 87 -4.50 5.30 7.95
C GLY A 87 -3.94 4.55 6.75
N VAL A 88 -4.22 3.25 6.68
CA VAL A 88 -3.88 2.42 5.51
C VAL A 88 -5.18 2.05 4.83
N THR A 89 -5.34 2.43 3.56
CA THR A 89 -6.40 1.92 2.69
C THR A 89 -5.78 1.05 1.61
N GLU A 90 -6.52 0.03 1.20
CA GLU A 90 -6.13 -0.89 0.13
C GLU A 90 -7.34 -1.11 -0.77
N ILE A 91 -7.17 -0.87 -2.06
CA ILE A 91 -8.11 -1.19 -3.12
C ILE A 91 -7.51 -2.34 -3.91
N LYS A 92 -8.32 -3.34 -4.23
CA LYS A 92 -7.92 -4.46 -5.09
C LYS A 92 -8.89 -4.60 -6.25
N GLY A 93 -8.49 -5.30 -7.29
CA GLY A 93 -9.37 -5.62 -8.41
C GLY A 93 -8.62 -6.34 -9.51
N GLU A 94 -9.22 -6.35 -10.70
CA GLU A 94 -8.64 -6.93 -11.90
C GLU A 94 -8.25 -5.82 -12.88
N PHE A 95 -7.33 -6.12 -13.78
CA PHE A 95 -6.99 -5.18 -14.84
C PHE A 95 -6.83 -5.90 -16.17
N HIS A 96 -7.11 -5.17 -17.25
CA HIS A 96 -6.74 -5.59 -18.59
C HIS A 96 -6.01 -4.47 -19.32
N ILE A 97 -5.21 -4.85 -20.31
CA ILE A 97 -4.43 -3.93 -21.12
C ILE A 97 -4.99 -3.96 -22.54
N GLN A 98 -5.31 -2.77 -23.07
CA GLN A 98 -5.63 -2.59 -24.47
C GLN A 98 -4.70 -1.51 -25.03
N ASN A 99 -3.80 -1.92 -25.93
CA ASN A 99 -2.71 -1.08 -26.44
C ASN A 99 -1.85 -0.54 -25.29
N ASP A 100 -1.81 0.78 -25.12
CA ASP A 100 -1.03 1.48 -24.07
C ASP A 100 -1.89 1.89 -22.86
N THR A 101 -3.15 1.42 -22.82
CA THR A 101 -4.12 1.76 -21.76
C THR A 101 -4.37 0.56 -20.86
N ILE A 102 -4.23 0.77 -19.56
CA ILE A 102 -4.59 -0.17 -18.50
C ILE A 102 -5.98 0.21 -18.03
N TYR A 103 -6.91 -0.73 -18.03
CA TYR A 103 -8.26 -0.58 -17.50
C TYR A 103 -8.38 -1.32 -16.18
N PHE A 104 -9.11 -0.74 -15.23
CA PHE A 104 -9.35 -1.30 -13.91
C PHE A 104 -10.79 -1.80 -13.80
N ASP A 105 -10.94 -3.10 -13.58
CA ASP A 105 -12.24 -3.78 -13.49
C ASP A 105 -12.41 -4.44 -12.13
N ASN A 106 -13.64 -4.86 -11.83
CA ASN A 106 -13.98 -5.66 -10.64
C ASN A 106 -13.38 -5.09 -9.34
N VAL A 107 -13.45 -3.75 -9.21
CA VAL A 107 -12.80 -3.03 -8.12
C VAL A 107 -13.49 -3.31 -6.79
N SER A 108 -12.72 -3.84 -5.85
CA SER A 108 -13.06 -4.00 -4.44
C SER A 108 -12.51 -2.83 -3.64
N PHE A 109 -13.40 -2.04 -3.06
CA PHE A 109 -13.03 -0.86 -2.30
C PHE A 109 -12.59 -1.21 -0.87
N GLY A 110 -11.58 -0.46 -0.40
CA GLY A 110 -11.16 -0.45 0.99
C GLY A 110 -12.08 0.39 1.86
N ARG A 111 -11.64 0.65 3.11
CA ARG A 111 -12.38 1.45 4.06
C ARG A 111 -12.54 2.89 3.56
N ASP A 112 -13.78 3.39 3.55
CA ASP A 112 -14.14 4.78 3.23
C ASP A 112 -13.87 5.24 1.78
N GLU A 113 -13.67 4.30 0.84
CA GLU A 113 -13.53 4.60 -0.59
C GLU A 113 -14.74 4.09 -1.38
N ASN A 114 -15.30 4.92 -2.26
CA ASN A 114 -16.48 4.58 -3.07
C ASN A 114 -16.22 4.70 -4.58
N GLU A 115 -15.02 5.12 -4.97
CA GLU A 115 -14.68 5.39 -6.36
C GLU A 115 -13.19 5.14 -6.60
N PHE A 116 -12.87 4.58 -7.76
CA PHE A 116 -11.50 4.35 -8.22
C PHE A 116 -11.33 4.83 -9.65
N TYR A 117 -10.08 4.89 -10.11
CA TYR A 117 -9.76 5.23 -11.49
C TYR A 117 -10.28 4.15 -12.45
N LYS A 118 -10.82 4.56 -13.60
CA LYS A 118 -11.32 3.64 -14.63
C LYS A 118 -10.21 3.12 -15.53
N PHE A 119 -9.26 3.97 -15.86
CA PHE A 119 -8.14 3.62 -16.72
C PHE A 119 -6.89 4.45 -16.42
N GLY A 120 -5.75 3.96 -16.87
CA GLY A 120 -4.46 4.65 -16.83
C GLY A 120 -3.68 4.47 -18.11
N ILE A 121 -2.95 5.50 -18.50
CA ILE A 121 -2.13 5.54 -19.70
C ILE A 121 -0.67 5.66 -19.27
N ILE A 122 0.19 4.85 -19.87
CA ILE A 122 1.63 4.93 -19.64
C ILE A 122 2.20 5.99 -20.58
N GLU A 123 2.77 7.05 -19.99
CA GLU A 123 3.33 8.18 -20.73
C GLU A 123 4.78 8.41 -20.31
N GLN A 124 5.57 9.06 -21.17
CA GLN A 124 6.90 9.53 -20.78
C GLN A 124 6.78 10.67 -19.76
N SER A 125 7.59 10.62 -18.72
CA SER A 125 7.63 11.67 -17.69
C SER A 125 8.03 13.00 -18.32
N LYS A 126 7.15 14.01 -18.23
CA LYS A 126 7.43 15.37 -18.72
C LYS A 126 8.48 16.10 -17.88
N PHE A 127 8.72 15.64 -16.65
CA PHE A 127 9.61 16.30 -15.69
C PHE A 127 11.04 15.75 -15.71
N ASN A 128 11.27 14.64 -16.42
CA ASN A 128 12.58 14.00 -16.47
C ASN A 128 13.13 14.02 -17.90
N LYS A 129 14.14 14.86 -18.16
CA LYS A 129 14.69 15.13 -19.49
C LYS A 129 15.47 13.95 -20.09
N ASP A 130 15.70 12.89 -19.31
CA ASP A 130 16.50 11.74 -19.73
C ASP A 130 15.72 10.74 -20.62
N GLY A 131 14.40 10.92 -20.80
CA GLY A 131 13.55 10.07 -21.65
C GLY A 131 13.38 8.62 -21.17
N LYS A 132 13.97 8.27 -20.02
CA LYS A 132 14.02 6.92 -19.45
C LYS A 132 13.00 6.66 -18.34
N HIS A 133 12.25 7.69 -17.95
CA HIS A 133 11.29 7.60 -16.85
C HIS A 133 9.88 7.68 -17.40
N PHE A 134 9.06 6.69 -17.04
CA PHE A 134 7.66 6.60 -17.41
C PHE A 134 6.77 6.93 -16.21
N GLU A 135 5.63 7.55 -16.48
CA GLU A 135 4.59 7.84 -15.51
C GLU A 135 3.31 7.12 -15.93
N LEU A 136 2.55 6.64 -14.96
CA LEU A 136 1.20 6.16 -15.17
C LEU A 136 0.23 7.30 -14.84
N THR A 137 -0.42 7.86 -15.86
CA THR A 137 -1.45 8.91 -15.70
C THR A 137 -2.82 8.26 -15.66
N ARG A 138 -3.55 8.40 -14.54
CA ARG A 138 -4.83 7.72 -14.30
C ARG A 138 -6.02 8.68 -14.32
N TYR A 139 -7.16 8.20 -14.81
CA TYR A 139 -8.37 9.00 -15.01
C TYR A 139 -9.60 8.32 -14.40
N LYS A 140 -10.50 9.10 -13.80
CA LYS A 140 -11.77 8.61 -13.22
C LYS A 140 -12.87 8.57 -14.28
N SER A 141 -12.78 9.42 -15.30
CA SER A 141 -13.72 9.47 -16.43
C SER A 141 -13.00 9.77 -17.74
N LEU A 142 -13.63 9.42 -18.86
CA LEU A 142 -13.20 9.82 -20.21
C LEU A 142 -13.27 11.34 -20.42
N THR A 143 -14.05 12.04 -19.60
CA THR A 143 -14.20 13.50 -19.62
C THR A 143 -13.11 14.24 -18.84
N ASP A 144 -12.25 13.52 -18.13
CA ASP A 144 -11.21 14.13 -17.29
C ASP A 144 -10.08 14.70 -18.15
N THR A 145 -9.79 15.98 -17.98
CA THR A 145 -8.69 16.66 -18.69
C THR A 145 -7.36 16.60 -17.92
N ILE A 146 -7.40 16.29 -16.62
CA ILE A 146 -6.23 16.23 -15.73
C ILE A 146 -6.21 14.86 -15.06
N GLY A 147 -5.20 14.05 -15.38
CA GLY A 147 -5.02 12.73 -14.78
C GLY A 147 -4.12 12.75 -13.54
N HIS A 148 -4.29 11.75 -12.69
CA HIS A 148 -3.48 11.53 -11.50
C HIS A 148 -2.26 10.68 -11.81
N LYS A 149 -1.09 11.31 -11.77
CA LYS A 149 0.20 10.71 -12.14
C LYS A 149 0.81 9.90 -11.00
N LEU A 150 1.35 8.73 -11.34
CA LEU A 150 2.22 7.90 -10.50
C LEU A 150 3.55 7.65 -11.22
N TRP A 151 4.67 7.69 -10.51
CA TRP A 151 5.99 7.36 -11.07
C TRP A 151 6.16 5.85 -11.13
N ILE A 152 6.52 5.33 -12.31
CA ILE A 152 6.76 3.90 -12.48
C ILE A 152 8.16 3.56 -11.99
N THR A 153 8.26 2.67 -10.99
CA THR A 153 9.54 2.18 -10.45
C THR A 153 9.89 0.79 -10.98
N LYS A 154 8.90 0.04 -11.46
CA LYS A 154 9.08 -1.26 -12.12
C LYS A 154 8.12 -1.38 -13.29
N ASN A 155 8.64 -1.77 -14.46
CA ASN A 155 7.82 -2.05 -15.65
C ASN A 155 8.30 -3.32 -16.37
N GLU A 156 7.55 -4.39 -16.20
CA GLU A 156 7.75 -5.69 -16.82
C GLU A 156 6.47 -6.16 -17.54
N LEU A 157 5.59 -5.24 -17.95
CA LEU A 157 4.32 -5.57 -18.63
C LEU A 157 4.49 -6.43 -19.87
N ASN A 158 5.66 -6.38 -20.53
CA ASN A 158 5.98 -7.26 -21.64
C ASN A 158 5.89 -8.77 -21.27
N LYS A 159 6.06 -9.14 -20.00
CA LYS A 159 5.91 -10.53 -19.52
C LYS A 159 4.46 -11.04 -19.64
N LEU A 160 3.48 -10.13 -19.75
CA LEU A 160 2.07 -10.49 -19.92
C LEU A 160 1.68 -10.79 -21.36
N LYS A 161 2.50 -10.44 -22.36
CA LYS A 161 2.15 -10.61 -23.79
C LYS A 161 1.85 -12.06 -24.18
N ASP A 162 2.50 -13.00 -23.49
CA ASP A 162 2.35 -14.43 -23.73
C ASP A 162 1.38 -15.12 -22.75
N LYS A 163 0.88 -14.37 -21.75
CA LYS A 163 -0.06 -14.88 -20.75
C LYS A 163 -1.48 -14.46 -21.13
N LYS A 164 -2.44 -15.38 -21.01
CA LYS A 164 -3.87 -15.06 -21.06
C LYS A 164 -4.41 -14.98 -19.64
N PRO A 165 -5.37 -14.08 -19.35
CA PRO A 165 -6.06 -14.09 -18.08
C PRO A 165 -6.74 -15.45 -17.89
N ASN A 166 -6.56 -16.05 -16.71
CA ASN A 166 -7.29 -17.26 -16.33
C ASN A 166 -8.75 -16.85 -16.12
N ARG A 167 -9.57 -17.04 -17.15
CA ARG A 167 -11.01 -16.77 -17.12
C ARG A 167 -11.79 -18.05 -16.88
#